data_AF-A0AAV5C7X2-F1
#
_entry.id   AF-A0AAV5C7X2-F1
#
_cell.length_a   1.000
_cell.length_b   1.000
_cell.length_c   1.000
_cell.angle_alpha   90.00
_cell.angle_beta   90.00
_cell.angle_gamma   90.00
#
_symmetry.space_group_name_H-M   'P 1'
#
loop_
_entity.id
_entity.type
_entity.pdbx_description
1 polymer ?
#
loop_
_entity_poly.entity_id
_entity_poly.type
_entity_poly.pdbx_seq_one_letter_code
_entity_poly.pdbx_strand_id
1 'polypeptide(L)' 'MVDAIKSVLIYCDEQMGQLIVNLNASMPTSERFIVRVLDSTHILVLPHAEGMIKRRIQVFSKHNTYVKPQ' A
#
# COMPACT_ATOMS: atom_id res chain seq x y z
N MET A 1 9.74 -14.72 -23.05
CA MET A 1 10.45 -14.48 -21.77
C MET A 1 9.42 -14.25 -20.70
N VAL A 2 9.50 -14.96 -19.59
CA VAL A 2 8.59 -14.82 -18.43
C VAL A 2 9.41 -14.24 -17.29
N ASP A 3 9.01 -13.08 -16.77
CA ASP A 3 9.58 -12.52 -15.55
C ASP A 3 8.79 -13.01 -14.34
N ALA A 4 9.48 -13.71 -13.44
CA ALA A 4 8.93 -14.17 -12.18
C ALA A 4 9.55 -13.35 -11.04
N ILE A 5 8.72 -12.61 -10.32
CA ILE A 5 9.13 -11.78 -9.19
C ILE A 5 8.40 -12.25 -7.94
N LYS A 6 9.14 -12.43 -6.84
CA LYS A 6 8.55 -12.70 -5.53
C LYS A 6 7.94 -11.41 -4.97
N SER A 7 6.62 -11.35 -4.91
CA SER A 7 5.85 -10.20 -4.44
C SER A 7 4.85 -10.58 -3.35
N VAL A 8 4.30 -9.57 -2.69
CA VAL A 8 3.15 -9.70 -1.78
C VAL A 8 1.91 -9.17 -2.49
N LEU A 9 0.85 -9.96 -2.49
CA LEU A 9 -0.46 -9.53 -2.97
C LEU A 9 -1.21 -8.85 -1.82
N ILE A 10 -1.63 -7.61 -2.05
CA ILE A 10 -2.50 -6.86 -1.15
C ILE A 10 -3.90 -6.84 -1.78
N TYR A 11 -4.87 -7.33 -1.00
CA TYR A 11 -6.29 -7.19 -1.28
C TYR A 11 -6.89 -6.17 -0.31
N CYS A 12 -7.52 -5.12 -0.84
CA CYS A 12 -8.14 -4.08 -0.04
C CYS A 12 -9.25 -3.34 -0.80
N ASP A 13 -10.08 -2.59 -0.08
CA ASP A 13 -11.06 -1.70 -0.69
C ASP A 13 -10.40 -0.65 -1.60
N GLU A 14 -11.15 -0.17 -2.59
CA GLU A 14 -10.66 0.76 -3.62
C GLU A 14 -9.98 2.02 -3.04
N GLN A 15 -10.55 2.57 -1.96
CA GLN A 15 -10.01 3.75 -1.29
C GLN A 15 -8.63 3.48 -0.68
N MET A 16 -8.44 2.29 -0.10
CA MET A 16 -7.15 1.87 0.46
C MET A 16 -6.14 1.58 -0.64
N GLY A 17 -6.60 1.03 -1.78
CA GLY A 17 -5.78 0.85 -2.97
C GLY A 17 -5.21 2.18 -3.47
N GLN A 18 -6.06 3.20 -3.60
CA GLN A 18 -5.64 4.55 -3.98
C GLN A 18 -4.66 5.18 -2.98
N LEU A 19 -4.87 4.99 -1.68
CA LEU A 19 -3.91 5.42 -0.66
C LEU A 19 -2.53 4.79 -0.89
N ILE A 20 -2.47 3.49 -1.17
CA ILE A 20 -1.20 2.77 -1.43
C ILE A 20 -0.52 3.27 -2.71
N VAL A 21 -1.29 3.51 -3.78
CA VAL A 21 -0.77 4.08 -5.04
C VAL A 21 -0.18 5.48 -4.81
N ASN A 22 -0.89 6.32 -4.06
CA ASN A 22 -0.41 7.66 -3.72
C ASN A 22 0.84 7.64 -2.84
N LEU A 23 0.91 6.71 -1.88
CA LEU A 23 2.10 6.50 -1.06
C LEU A 23 3.30 6.11 -1.93
N ASN A 24 3.12 5.19 -2.88
CA ASN A 24 4.18 4.81 -3.81
C ASN A 24 4.61 5.97 -4.72
N ALA A 25 3.66 6.78 -5.19
CA ALA A 25 3.94 7.95 -6.03
C ALA A 25 4.72 9.04 -5.28
N SER A 26 4.49 9.17 -3.96
CA SER A 26 5.21 10.13 -3.11
C SER A 26 6.67 9.73 -2.79
N MET A 27 7.07 8.50 -3.10
CA MET A 27 8.44 8.01 -2.86
C MET A 27 9.37 8.30 -4.05
N PRO A 28 10.67 8.48 -3.80
CA PRO A 28 11.68 8.51 -4.85
C PRO A 28 11.62 7.25 -5.72
N THR A 29 11.99 7.36 -7.00
CA THR A 29 11.93 6.22 -7.95
C THR A 29 12.66 4.97 -7.46
N SER A 30 13.77 5.14 -6.72
CA SER A 30 14.55 4.05 -6.12
C SER A 30 13.83 3.32 -4.97
N GLU A 31 12.83 3.96 -4.37
CA GLU A 31 12.11 3.46 -3.20
C GLU A 31 10.67 3.07 -3.52
N ARG A 32 10.27 3.16 -4.80
CA ARG A 32 8.97 2.67 -5.25
C ARG A 32 8.87 1.16 -5.02
N PHE A 33 7.74 0.75 -4.46
CA PHE A 33 7.51 -0.60 -3.99
C PHE A 33 6.38 -1.32 -4.72
N ILE A 34 5.58 -0.62 -5.53
CA ILE A 34 4.55 -1.29 -6.35
C ILE A 34 5.23 -1.96 -7.54
N VAL A 35 5.04 -3.27 -7.65
CA VAL A 35 5.47 -4.06 -8.80
C VAL A 35 4.45 -3.95 -9.92
N ARG A 36 3.17 -4.12 -9.59
CA ARG A 36 2.07 -4.04 -10.55
C ARG A 36 0.75 -3.77 -9.84
N VAL A 37 -0.10 -2.93 -10.43
CA VAL A 37 -1.52 -2.82 -10.07
C VAL A 37 -2.28 -3.77 -10.98
N LEU A 38 -3.02 -4.73 -10.40
CA LEU A 38 -3.80 -5.71 -11.18
C LEU A 38 -5.20 -5.16 -11.47
N ASP A 39 -5.84 -4.59 -10.46
CA ASP A 39 -7.11 -3.88 -10.54
C ASP A 39 -7.22 -2.85 -9.38
N SER A 40 -8.41 -2.28 -9.14
CA SER A 40 -8.64 -1.28 -8.09
C SER A 40 -8.51 -1.82 -6.66
N THR A 41 -8.55 -3.14 -6.48
CA THR A 41 -8.55 -3.83 -5.18
C THR A 41 -7.34 -4.74 -4.97
N HIS A 42 -6.62 -5.08 -6.03
CA HIS A 42 -5.48 -6.01 -6.03
C HIS A 42 -4.20 -5.30 -6.48
N ILE A 43 -3.23 -5.22 -5.57
CA ILE A 43 -1.93 -4.58 -5.83
C ILE A 43 -0.81 -5.57 -5.45
N LEU A 44 0.13 -5.76 -6.37
CA LEU A 44 1.37 -6.49 -6.12
C LEU A 44 2.47 -5.53 -5.69
N VAL A 45 3.03 -5.78 -4.51
CA VAL A 45 4.10 -4.95 -3.91
C VAL A 45 5.34 -5.77 -3.58
N LEU A 46 6.47 -5.09 -3.41
CA LEU A 46 7.72 -5.69 -2.96
C LEU A 46 7.60 -6.12 -1.48
N PRO A 47 8.17 -7.27 -1.09
CA PRO A 47 8.01 -7.81 0.27
C PRO A 47 8.48 -6.87 1.40
N HIS A 48 9.52 -6.08 1.16
CA HIS A 48 10.06 -5.15 2.17
C HIS A 48 9.09 -4.00 2.51
N ALA A 49 8.15 -3.68 1.63
CA ALA A 49 7.20 -2.60 1.83
C ALA A 49 5.99 -2.99 2.69
N GLU A 50 5.76 -4.29 2.91
CA GLU A 50 4.63 -4.79 3.70
C GLU A 50 4.57 -4.14 5.10
N GLY A 51 5.71 -4.10 5.80
CA GLY A 51 5.80 -3.50 7.13
C GLY A 51 5.53 -2.00 7.13
N MET A 52 6.00 -1.29 6.11
CA MET A 52 5.77 0.15 5.95
C MET A 52 4.29 0.45 5.67
N ILE A 53 3.67 -0.29 4.76
CA ILE A 53 2.25 -0.15 4.40
C ILE A 53 1.37 -0.41 5.62
N LYS A 54 1.61 -1.49 6.37
CA LYS A 54 0.86 -1.81 7.61
C LYS A 54 0.92 -0.67 8.63
N ARG A 55 2.12 -0.11 8.87
CA ARG A 55 2.30 1.03 9.79
C ARG A 55 1.54 2.27 9.30
N ARG A 56 1.61 2.57 8.00
CA ARG A 56 0.97 3.76 7.44
C ARG A 56 -0.55 3.68 7.48
N ILE A 57 -1.13 2.50 7.22
CA ILE A 57 -2.57 2.25 7.35
C ILE A 57 -3.02 2.40 8.82
N GLN A 58 -2.26 1.88 9.78
CA GLN A 58 -2.57 2.07 11.21
C GLN A 58 -2.59 3.55 11.60
N VAL A 59 -1.62 4.33 11.11
CA VAL A 59 -1.57 5.78 11.36
C VAL A 59 -2.78 6.47 10.72
N PHE A 60 -3.10 6.15 9.47
CA PHE A 60 -4.24 6.72 8.76
C PHE A 60 -5.56 6.44 9.47
N SER A 61 -5.77 5.18 9.90
CA SER A 61 -6.95 4.78 10.66
C SER A 61 -7.07 5.54 11.98
N LYS A 62 -5.97 5.72 12.73
CA LYS A 62 -5.98 6.50 13.97
C LYS A 62 -6.35 7.97 13.77
N HIS A 63 -5.90 8.60 12.69
CA HIS A 63 -6.22 10.01 12.41
C HIS A 63 -7.67 10.21 11.98
N ASN A 64 -8.27 9.20 11.33
CA ASN A 64 -9.65 9.27 10.85
C ASN A 64 -10.67 8.70 11.85
N THR A 65 -10.22 8.07 12.93
CA THR A 65 -11.11 7.56 13.97
C THR A 65 -11.36 8.65 15.01
N TYR A 66 -12.59 9.15 15.06
CA TYR A 66 -13.01 10.05 16.14
C TYR A 66 -13.00 9.30 17.47
N VAL A 67 -12.24 9.83 18.43
CA VAL A 67 -12.30 9.40 19.83
C VAL A 67 -13.01 10.50 20.60
N LYS A 68 -14.10 10.15 21.29
CA LYS A 68 -14.83 11.11 22.13
C LYS A 68 -13.84 11.71 23.15
N PRO A 69 -13.67 13.04 23.19
CA PRO A 69 -12.85 13.67 24.22
C PRO A 69 -13.50 13.37 25.59
N GLN A 70 -12.69 12.93 26.55
CA GLN A 70 -13.11 12.65 27.92
C GLN A 70 -13.57 13.92 28.63
#